data_AF-A0A1I0XI29-F1
#
_entry.id   AF-A0A1I0XI29-F1
#
_cell.length_a   1.000
_cell.length_b   1.000
_cell.length_c   1.000
_cell.angle_alpha   90.00
_cell.angle_beta   90.00
_cell.angle_gamma   90.00
#
_symmetry.space_group_name_H-M   'P 1'
#
loop_
_entity.id
_entity.type
_entity.pdbx_description
1 polymer ?
#
loop_
_entity_poly.entity_id
_entity_poly.type
_entity_poly.pdbx_seq_one_letter_code
_entity_poly.pdbx_strand_id
1 'polypeptide(L)'
;MSGVNTQRNDDALDTLIDDATRAGLLPPGAIRPVQDVRPWPLVLMTAFGAWLAAIPLVVALGVGLESIVRHGPGAYVVAAIVLVAAVMVIRMRGVALFVEQLAVPCLLVGGGLLGYALYRDYSTQMASLLLCLACLVVAAALPRDWLRVLLGVVACGLLALGIVDSGRDWIFENDPTQLYLAWMLALALWLGAHWLQKQAFNDGRGAPIAAFLESLSTGWVLAILLGLVAWSGMTFMLGASVGGGFVGEVTREVTRHQAAAWYAQVLNGVSLVLAVAAAVWTGWRWPALRQLPAIGVALVLIVLAWFMPALGPVLLVLAYCLTSGRTRVAVAAALAAAWIIGSFYYQLAWPLASKAALLAVAGGLLCALSWLATRGKVLHLVESTPAPVAAQSRHVRLGVLAGLLLVLLVANGGIWQKEQLIAKGEAIFVALEPVDPRSLMQGDYMRLNFVNLGVLSTLASVERAPGRPLVVARRDARGVAELLRPYTNEALAPGEFLLELTPKNGNWVLVSDAWFFKEGEAARWEKARYGEFRVLPDGRALLVGMRGEDLQAL
;
A
#
# COMPACT_ATOMS: atom_id res chain seq x y z
N MET A 1 -15.86 -16.81 21.93
CA MET A 1 -15.39 -15.46 22.34
C MET A 1 -16.18 -14.30 21.74
N SER A 2 -16.87 -14.47 20.59
CA SER A 2 -17.72 -13.41 20.01
C SER A 2 -18.97 -13.08 20.84
N GLY A 3 -19.68 -14.10 21.34
CA GLY A 3 -20.95 -13.93 22.07
C GLY A 3 -20.88 -13.05 23.32
N VAL A 4 -19.78 -13.14 24.08
CA VAL A 4 -19.57 -12.40 25.34
C VAL A 4 -19.31 -10.91 25.09
N ASN A 5 -18.62 -10.57 24.00
CA ASN A 5 -18.38 -9.16 23.65
C ASN A 5 -19.62 -8.49 23.05
N THR A 6 -20.49 -9.23 22.35
CA THR A 6 -21.78 -8.71 21.86
C THR A 6 -22.72 -8.39 23.02
N GLN A 7 -22.94 -9.33 23.96
CA GLN A 7 -23.78 -9.08 25.13
C GLN A 7 -23.34 -7.86 25.94
N ARG A 8 -22.02 -7.71 26.14
CA ARG A 8 -21.48 -6.59 26.92
C ARG A 8 -21.63 -5.22 26.24
N ASN A 9 -21.62 -5.18 24.90
CA ASN A 9 -21.91 -3.97 24.13
C ASN A 9 -23.41 -3.69 24.03
N ASP A 10 -24.24 -4.73 24.02
CA ASP A 10 -25.70 -4.61 24.01
C ASP A 10 -26.19 -3.96 25.32
N ASP A 11 -25.72 -4.45 26.47
CA ASP A 11 -26.02 -3.86 27.78
C ASP A 11 -25.52 -2.41 27.90
N ALA A 12 -24.38 -2.11 27.29
CA ALA A 12 -23.77 -0.78 27.34
C ALA A 12 -24.51 0.26 26.49
N LEU A 13 -25.20 -0.16 25.42
CA LEU A 13 -25.98 0.74 24.57
C LEU A 13 -27.36 1.00 25.16
N ASP A 14 -28.00 -0.02 25.72
CA ASP A 14 -29.31 0.10 26.36
C ASP A 14 -29.21 1.02 27.59
N THR A 15 -28.16 0.86 28.40
CA THR A 15 -27.87 1.79 29.50
C THR A 15 -27.63 3.23 29.03
N LEU A 16 -26.99 3.41 27.87
CA LEU A 16 -26.74 4.73 27.29
C LEU A 16 -28.02 5.39 26.75
N ILE A 17 -28.93 4.62 26.16
CA ILE A 17 -30.25 5.09 25.70
C ILE A 17 -31.10 5.49 26.90
N ASP A 18 -31.08 4.71 27.97
CA ASP A 18 -31.80 5.02 29.22
C ASP A 18 -31.23 6.26 29.90
N ASP A 19 -29.90 6.41 29.95
CA ASP A 19 -29.23 7.60 30.47
C ASP A 19 -29.56 8.85 29.65
N ALA A 20 -29.54 8.73 28.32
CA ALA A 20 -29.88 9.83 27.41
C ALA A 20 -31.37 10.21 27.50
N THR A 21 -32.26 9.23 27.69
CA THR A 21 -33.70 9.46 27.90
C THR A 21 -33.94 10.13 29.26
N ARG A 22 -33.26 9.68 30.32
CA ARG A 22 -33.32 10.33 31.65
C ARG A 22 -32.75 11.75 31.63
N ALA A 23 -31.73 12.00 30.83
CA ALA A 23 -31.15 13.33 30.62
C ALA A 23 -32.01 14.25 29.73
N GLY A 24 -33.15 13.76 29.20
CA GLY A 24 -34.03 14.52 28.31
C GLY A 24 -33.46 14.75 26.91
N LEU A 25 -32.39 14.04 26.54
CA LEU A 25 -31.77 14.10 25.20
C LEU A 25 -32.54 13.27 24.17
N LEU A 26 -33.28 12.26 24.62
CA LEU A 26 -34.13 11.41 23.78
C LEU A 26 -35.59 11.44 24.25
N PRO A 27 -36.57 11.29 23.33
CA PRO A 27 -37.98 11.22 23.71
C PRO A 27 -38.28 10.01 24.62
N PRO A 28 -39.23 10.13 25.55
CA PRO A 28 -39.68 8.98 26.34
C PRO A 28 -40.30 7.93 25.40
N GLY A 29 -39.66 6.76 25.32
CA GLY A 29 -40.03 5.68 24.39
C GLY A 29 -39.07 5.50 23.21
N ALA A 30 -37.89 6.12 23.22
CA ALA A 30 -36.83 5.82 22.26
C ALA A 30 -36.41 4.34 22.38
N ILE A 31 -36.77 3.54 21.37
CA ILE A 31 -36.44 2.11 21.30
C ILE A 31 -35.18 1.96 20.46
N ARG A 32 -34.31 1.01 20.84
CA ARG A 32 -33.19 0.59 19.99
C ARG A 32 -33.72 0.28 18.58
N PRO A 33 -33.11 0.83 17.51
CA PRO A 33 -33.43 0.42 16.16
C PRO A 33 -33.22 -1.08 16.04
N VAL A 34 -34.23 -1.84 15.63
CA VAL A 34 -34.12 -3.27 15.35
C VAL A 34 -33.08 -3.43 14.25
N GLN A 35 -31.84 -3.75 14.63
CA GLN A 35 -30.85 -4.23 13.68
C GLN A 35 -31.27 -5.65 13.34
N ASP A 36 -31.52 -5.92 12.05
CA ASP A 36 -31.71 -7.28 11.54
C ASP A 36 -30.43 -8.09 11.87
N VAL A 37 -30.40 -8.76 13.03
CA VAL A 37 -29.25 -9.58 13.47
C VAL A 37 -29.29 -10.91 12.70
N ARG A 38 -29.04 -10.84 11.39
CA ARG A 38 -28.80 -12.03 10.58
C ARG A 38 -27.38 -12.53 10.88
N PRO A 39 -27.17 -13.84 11.14
CA PRO A 39 -25.83 -14.36 11.38
C PRO A 39 -24.90 -14.01 10.21
N TRP A 40 -23.80 -13.29 10.49
CA TRP A 40 -22.86 -12.86 9.47
C TRP A 40 -22.32 -14.00 8.59
N PRO A 41 -22.12 -15.26 9.07
CA PRO A 41 -21.68 -16.34 8.19
C PRO A 41 -22.74 -16.71 7.16
N LEU A 42 -24.03 -16.67 7.55
CA LEU A 42 -25.14 -16.96 6.65
C LEU A 42 -25.26 -15.89 5.56
N VAL A 43 -25.11 -14.61 5.94
CA VAL A 43 -25.05 -13.49 4.99
C VAL A 43 -23.89 -13.66 4.03
N LEU A 44 -22.71 -14.05 4.52
CA LEU A 44 -21.53 -14.23 3.68
C LEU A 44 -21.67 -15.42 2.73
N MET A 45 -22.17 -16.58 3.20
CA MET A 45 -22.38 -17.75 2.35
C MET A 45 -23.47 -17.52 1.29
N THR A 46 -24.56 -16.87 1.67
CA THR A 46 -25.63 -16.53 0.71
C THR A 46 -25.21 -15.45 -0.27
N ALA A 47 -24.41 -14.47 0.17
CA ALA A 47 -23.79 -13.49 -0.72
C ALA A 47 -22.88 -14.17 -1.74
N PHE A 48 -22.00 -15.07 -1.27
CA PHE A 48 -21.12 -15.81 -2.16
C PHE A 48 -21.88 -16.64 -3.21
N GLY A 49 -22.92 -17.37 -2.78
CA GLY A 49 -23.78 -18.12 -3.69
C GLY A 49 -24.51 -17.21 -4.70
N ALA A 50 -25.08 -16.10 -4.24
CA ALA A 50 -25.76 -15.13 -5.11
C ALA A 50 -24.80 -14.47 -6.11
N TRP A 51 -23.59 -14.12 -5.68
CA TRP A 51 -22.60 -13.46 -6.52
C TRP A 51 -22.00 -14.42 -7.55
N LEU A 52 -21.75 -15.68 -7.18
CA LEU A 52 -21.36 -16.71 -8.15
C LEU A 52 -22.47 -16.99 -9.17
N ALA A 53 -23.74 -17.05 -8.74
CA ALA A 53 -24.88 -17.22 -9.64
C ALA A 53 -25.09 -16.02 -10.57
N ALA A 54 -24.70 -14.82 -10.14
CA ALA A 54 -24.78 -13.62 -10.96
C ALA A 54 -23.83 -13.66 -12.17
N ILE A 55 -22.65 -14.29 -12.05
CA ILE A 55 -21.66 -14.35 -13.14
C ILE A 55 -22.24 -14.95 -14.44
N PRO A 56 -22.76 -16.20 -14.45
CA PRO A 56 -23.32 -16.77 -15.68
C PRO A 56 -24.55 -16.01 -16.17
N LEU A 57 -25.37 -15.47 -15.27
CA LEU A 57 -26.53 -14.66 -15.63
C LEU A 57 -26.11 -13.38 -16.37
N VAL A 58 -25.07 -12.69 -15.88
CA VAL A 58 -24.52 -11.49 -16.50
C VAL A 58 -23.89 -11.81 -17.85
N VAL A 59 -23.16 -12.93 -17.96
CA VAL A 59 -22.61 -13.37 -19.25
C VAL A 59 -23.73 -13.66 -20.25
N ALA A 60 -24.76 -14.41 -19.84
CA ALA A 60 -25.90 -14.72 -20.70
C ALA A 60 -26.66 -13.46 -21.15
N LEU A 61 -26.89 -12.51 -20.25
CA LEU A 61 -27.49 -11.21 -20.56
C LEU A 61 -26.60 -10.38 -21.49
N GLY A 62 -25.28 -10.37 -21.25
CA GLY A 62 -24.31 -9.64 -22.06
C GLY A 62 -24.25 -10.15 -23.50
N VAL A 63 -24.28 -11.47 -23.69
CA VAL A 63 -24.35 -12.11 -25.01
C VAL A 63 -25.72 -11.88 -25.65
N GLY A 64 -26.81 -12.08 -24.91
CA GLY A 64 -28.18 -11.95 -25.43
C GLY A 64 -28.57 -10.52 -25.80
N LEU A 65 -27.97 -9.52 -25.15
CA LEU A 65 -28.22 -8.09 -25.42
C LEU A 65 -27.07 -7.43 -26.18
N GLU A 66 -26.15 -8.20 -26.77
CA GLU A 66 -24.92 -7.66 -27.39
C GLU A 66 -25.23 -6.59 -28.45
N SER A 67 -26.22 -6.83 -29.32
CA SER A 67 -26.59 -5.88 -30.38
C SER A 67 -27.12 -4.55 -29.83
N ILE A 68 -27.91 -4.61 -28.75
CA ILE A 68 -28.54 -3.46 -28.08
C ILE A 68 -27.53 -2.68 -27.24
N VAL A 69 -26.57 -3.37 -26.63
CA VAL A 69 -25.54 -2.77 -25.76
C VAL A 69 -24.42 -2.14 -26.59
N ARG A 70 -24.01 -2.77 -27.70
CA ARG A 70 -22.91 -2.24 -28.53
C ARG A 70 -23.31 -1.03 -29.36
N HIS A 71 -24.56 -0.94 -29.83
CA HIS A 71 -24.98 0.08 -30.79
C HIS A 71 -26.13 0.95 -30.27
N GLY A 72 -25.94 2.28 -30.27
CA GLY A 72 -26.99 3.25 -29.94
C GLY A 72 -27.25 3.45 -28.44
N PRO A 73 -28.39 4.07 -28.07
CA PRO A 73 -28.71 4.46 -26.69
C PRO A 73 -29.19 3.29 -25.80
N GLY A 74 -29.29 2.07 -26.34
CA GLY A 74 -29.80 0.90 -25.63
C GLY A 74 -29.04 0.56 -24.35
N ALA A 75 -27.71 0.75 -24.34
CA ALA A 75 -26.87 0.55 -23.16
C ALA A 75 -27.28 1.45 -21.97
N TYR A 76 -27.62 2.72 -22.21
CA TYR A 76 -28.08 3.64 -21.16
C TYR A 76 -29.42 3.19 -20.56
N VAL A 77 -30.35 2.77 -21.43
CA VAL A 77 -31.69 2.33 -21.00
C VAL A 77 -31.57 1.07 -20.15
N VAL A 78 -30.81 0.08 -20.61
CA VAL A 78 -30.57 -1.16 -19.86
C VAL A 78 -29.86 -0.85 -18.54
N ALA A 79 -28.83 -0.02 -18.55
CA ALA A 79 -28.11 0.37 -17.34
C ALA A 79 -29.03 1.06 -16.32
N ALA A 80 -29.88 2.00 -16.76
CA ALA A 80 -30.83 2.69 -15.91
C ALA A 80 -31.86 1.74 -15.31
N ILE A 81 -32.43 0.83 -16.11
CA ILE A 81 -33.39 -0.18 -15.63
C ILE A 81 -32.75 -1.08 -14.57
N VAL A 82 -31.55 -1.59 -14.83
CA VAL A 82 -30.83 -2.48 -13.91
C VAL A 82 -30.47 -1.75 -12.61
N LEU A 83 -30.01 -0.50 -12.68
CA LEU A 83 -29.69 0.32 -11.50
C LEU A 83 -30.95 0.61 -10.67
N VAL A 84 -32.05 1.02 -11.30
CA VAL A 84 -33.32 1.28 -10.60
C VAL A 84 -33.83 0.01 -9.94
N ALA A 85 -33.84 -1.12 -10.65
CA ALA A 85 -34.25 -2.41 -10.10
C ALA A 85 -33.38 -2.83 -8.90
N ALA A 86 -32.05 -2.69 -9.01
CA ALA A 86 -31.14 -3.00 -7.91
C ALA A 86 -31.41 -2.13 -6.67
N VAL A 87 -31.57 -0.81 -6.86
CA VAL A 87 -31.89 0.12 -5.76
C VAL A 87 -33.25 -0.19 -5.14
N MET A 88 -34.26 -0.52 -5.93
CA MET A 88 -35.59 -0.91 -5.44
C MET A 88 -35.50 -2.17 -4.58
N VAL A 89 -34.83 -3.23 -5.07
CA VAL A 89 -34.66 -4.49 -4.31
C VAL A 89 -33.93 -4.24 -2.98
N ILE A 90 -32.88 -3.41 -2.96
CA ILE A 90 -32.14 -3.09 -1.74
C ILE A 90 -32.98 -2.26 -0.74
N ARG A 91 -33.92 -1.45 -1.25
CA ARG A 91 -34.84 -0.66 -0.41
C ARG A 91 -36.00 -1.48 0.15
N MET A 92 -36.41 -2.56 -0.50
CA MET A 92 -37.50 -3.40 -0.04
C MET A 92 -37.13 -4.11 1.26
N ARG A 93 -38.05 -4.06 2.25
CA ARG A 93 -37.93 -4.81 3.50
C ARG A 93 -38.59 -6.18 3.35
N GLY A 94 -38.00 -7.22 3.96
CA GLY A 94 -38.58 -8.57 3.97
C GLY A 94 -38.27 -9.44 2.75
N VAL A 95 -37.36 -9.02 1.87
CA VAL A 95 -36.91 -9.85 0.74
C VAL A 95 -35.98 -10.96 1.23
N ALA A 96 -36.05 -12.13 0.57
CA ALA A 96 -35.12 -13.23 0.81
C ALA A 96 -33.66 -12.76 0.67
N LEU A 97 -32.80 -13.18 1.60
CA LEU A 97 -31.39 -12.76 1.68
C LEU A 97 -30.64 -13.00 0.36
N PHE A 98 -30.93 -14.08 -0.36
CA PHE A 98 -30.35 -14.36 -1.67
C PHE A 98 -30.65 -13.26 -2.70
N VAL A 99 -31.89 -12.80 -2.78
CA VAL A 99 -32.33 -11.77 -3.75
C VAL A 99 -31.77 -10.40 -3.36
N GLU A 100 -31.72 -10.11 -2.07
CA GLU A 100 -31.06 -8.91 -1.55
C GLU A 100 -29.56 -8.89 -1.93
N GLN A 101 -28.87 -10.03 -1.82
CA GLN A 101 -27.46 -10.14 -2.19
C GLN A 101 -27.24 -10.15 -3.71
N LEU A 102 -28.21 -10.60 -4.51
CA LEU A 102 -28.17 -10.54 -5.98
C LEU A 102 -28.22 -9.09 -6.50
N ALA A 103 -28.85 -8.19 -5.75
CA ALA A 103 -28.92 -6.77 -6.13
C ALA A 103 -27.54 -6.08 -6.13
N VAL A 104 -26.56 -6.58 -5.38
CA VAL A 104 -25.20 -6.01 -5.33
C VAL A 104 -24.46 -6.21 -6.67
N PRO A 105 -24.35 -7.44 -7.22
CA PRO A 105 -23.88 -7.65 -8.59
C PRO A 105 -24.68 -6.85 -9.64
N CYS A 106 -26.01 -6.78 -9.53
CA CYS A 106 -26.82 -5.97 -10.45
C CYS A 106 -26.42 -4.48 -10.41
N LEU A 107 -26.09 -3.95 -9.23
CA LEU A 107 -25.60 -2.58 -9.09
C LEU A 107 -24.24 -2.38 -9.77
N LEU A 108 -23.33 -3.35 -9.65
CA LEU A 108 -22.04 -3.33 -10.36
C LEU A 108 -22.21 -3.43 -11.87
N VAL A 109 -23.12 -4.28 -12.35
CA VAL A 109 -23.41 -4.47 -13.78
C VAL A 109 -24.08 -3.24 -14.37
N GLY A 110 -25.09 -2.69 -13.70
CA GLY A 110 -25.77 -1.47 -14.13
C GLY A 110 -24.81 -0.27 -14.14
N GLY A 111 -23.98 -0.12 -13.10
CA GLY A 111 -22.94 0.91 -13.04
C GLY A 111 -21.85 0.72 -14.12
N GLY A 112 -21.42 -0.53 -14.34
CA GLY A 112 -20.44 -0.88 -15.37
C GLY A 112 -20.94 -0.65 -16.80
N LEU A 113 -22.20 -0.99 -17.08
CA LEU A 113 -22.85 -0.70 -18.37
C LEU A 113 -23.02 0.80 -18.60
N LEU A 114 -23.41 1.54 -17.56
CA LEU A 114 -23.49 3.01 -17.63
C LEU A 114 -22.11 3.60 -17.91
N GLY A 115 -21.07 3.11 -17.23
CA GLY A 115 -19.68 3.49 -17.49
C GLY A 115 -19.28 3.19 -18.93
N TYR A 116 -19.47 1.96 -19.40
CA TYR A 116 -19.19 1.58 -20.79
C TYR A 116 -19.86 2.52 -21.81
N ALA A 117 -21.15 2.81 -21.62
CA ALA A 117 -21.89 3.71 -22.50
C ALA A 117 -21.32 5.14 -22.48
N LEU A 118 -21.07 5.69 -21.30
CA LEU A 118 -20.53 7.04 -21.13
C LEU A 118 -19.15 7.19 -21.75
N TYR A 119 -18.23 6.24 -21.52
CA TYR A 119 -16.87 6.28 -22.06
C TYR A 119 -16.81 5.97 -23.56
N ARG A 120 -17.83 5.32 -24.12
CA ARG A 120 -17.98 5.13 -25.57
C ARG A 120 -18.38 6.43 -26.26
N ASP A 121 -19.30 7.19 -25.67
CA ASP A 121 -19.96 8.32 -26.34
C ASP A 121 -19.39 9.71 -25.97
N TYR A 122 -18.76 9.84 -24.81
CA TYR A 122 -18.20 11.10 -24.30
C TYR A 122 -16.68 10.99 -24.09
N SER A 123 -16.02 12.15 -23.92
CA SER A 123 -14.62 12.17 -23.49
C SER A 123 -14.47 11.53 -22.10
N THR A 124 -13.31 10.93 -21.83
CA THR A 124 -12.99 10.28 -20.55
C THR A 124 -13.25 11.19 -19.35
N GLN A 125 -12.92 12.49 -19.46
CA GLN A 125 -13.20 13.48 -18.41
C GLN A 125 -14.71 13.59 -18.14
N MET A 126 -15.51 13.86 -19.18
CA MET A 126 -16.95 14.04 -19.06
C MET A 126 -17.63 12.74 -18.60
N ALA A 127 -17.24 11.61 -19.17
CA ALA A 127 -17.72 10.28 -18.79
C ALA A 127 -17.45 9.99 -17.31
N SER A 128 -16.24 10.30 -16.82
CA SER A 128 -15.87 10.13 -15.41
C SER A 128 -16.71 11.00 -14.48
N LEU A 129 -16.91 12.28 -14.83
CA LEU A 129 -17.71 13.21 -14.02
C LEU A 129 -19.20 12.84 -14.00
N LEU A 130 -19.76 12.44 -15.15
CA LEU A 130 -21.14 11.96 -15.24
C LEU A 130 -21.34 10.66 -14.46
N LEU A 131 -20.39 9.73 -14.54
CA LEU A 131 -20.46 8.48 -13.77
C LEU A 131 -20.26 8.74 -12.26
N CYS A 132 -19.40 9.68 -11.89
CA CYS A 132 -19.24 10.14 -10.50
C CYS A 132 -20.57 10.68 -9.95
N LEU A 133 -21.25 11.55 -10.72
CA LEU A 133 -22.58 12.05 -10.36
C LEU A 133 -23.59 10.91 -10.22
N ALA A 134 -23.60 9.95 -11.14
CA ALA A 134 -24.47 8.77 -11.05
C ALA A 134 -24.19 7.95 -9.78
N CYS A 135 -22.93 7.72 -9.41
CA CYS A 135 -22.56 7.06 -8.16
C CYS A 135 -23.08 7.81 -6.93
N LEU A 136 -23.00 9.13 -6.90
CA LEU A 136 -23.52 9.96 -5.81
C LEU A 136 -25.05 9.88 -5.70
N VAL A 137 -25.76 9.91 -6.84
CA VAL A 137 -27.23 9.76 -6.89
C VAL A 137 -27.65 8.38 -6.39
N VAL A 138 -26.97 7.32 -6.84
CA VAL A 138 -27.24 5.95 -6.36
C VAL A 138 -26.93 5.83 -4.87
N ALA A 139 -25.83 6.40 -4.40
CA ALA A 139 -25.47 6.39 -2.97
C ALA A 139 -26.54 7.08 -2.10
N ALA A 140 -27.11 8.18 -2.57
CA ALA A 140 -28.19 8.89 -1.89
C ALA A 140 -29.49 8.06 -1.85
N ALA A 141 -29.75 7.26 -2.88
CA ALA A 141 -30.90 6.37 -2.92
C ALA A 141 -30.73 5.14 -2.01
N LEU A 142 -29.52 4.62 -1.83
CA LEU A 142 -29.29 3.40 -1.06
C LEU A 142 -29.45 3.61 0.46
N PRO A 143 -30.12 2.69 1.19
CA PRO A 143 -30.24 2.76 2.64
C PRO A 143 -29.07 2.13 3.42
N ARG A 144 -28.16 1.39 2.77
CA ARG A 144 -27.10 0.62 3.42
C ARG A 144 -25.77 1.38 3.45
N ASP A 145 -25.19 1.55 4.63
CA ASP A 145 -23.97 2.36 4.82
C ASP A 145 -22.73 1.77 4.15
N TRP A 146 -22.53 0.45 4.20
CA TRP A 146 -21.36 -0.18 3.58
C TRP A 146 -21.33 -0.02 2.06
N LEU A 147 -22.49 0.00 1.39
CA LEU A 147 -22.59 0.28 -0.04
C LEU A 147 -22.28 1.75 -0.34
N ARG A 148 -22.71 2.67 0.52
CA ARG A 148 -22.35 4.10 0.40
C ARG A 148 -20.85 4.32 0.54
N VAL A 149 -20.18 3.58 1.43
CA VAL A 149 -18.72 3.61 1.54
C VAL A 149 -18.08 3.17 0.22
N LEU A 150 -18.51 2.04 -0.36
CA LEU A 150 -17.95 1.57 -1.65
C LEU A 150 -18.21 2.57 -2.79
N LEU A 151 -19.42 3.12 -2.88
CA LEU A 151 -19.73 4.15 -3.88
C LEU A 151 -18.94 5.44 -3.64
N GLY A 152 -18.64 5.80 -2.39
CA GLY A 152 -17.78 6.93 -2.05
C GLY A 152 -16.34 6.73 -2.53
N VAL A 153 -15.82 5.50 -2.44
CA VAL A 153 -14.50 5.15 -3.01
C VAL A 153 -14.51 5.34 -4.53
N VAL A 154 -15.51 4.76 -5.20
CA VAL A 154 -15.64 4.83 -6.67
C VAL A 154 -15.84 6.27 -7.15
N ALA A 155 -16.73 7.03 -6.50
CA ALA A 155 -16.99 8.43 -6.84
C ALA A 155 -15.74 9.31 -6.69
N CYS A 156 -14.97 9.14 -5.61
CA CYS A 156 -13.72 9.88 -5.43
C CYS A 156 -12.68 9.52 -6.50
N GLY A 157 -12.57 8.24 -6.88
CA GLY A 157 -11.68 7.80 -7.96
C GLY A 157 -12.08 8.36 -9.32
N LEU A 158 -13.39 8.35 -9.63
CA LEU A 158 -13.94 8.94 -10.85
C LEU A 158 -13.79 10.47 -10.88
N LEU A 159 -13.92 11.15 -9.75
CA LEU A 159 -13.60 12.57 -9.67
C LEU A 159 -12.13 12.81 -10.04
N ALA A 160 -11.21 12.00 -9.50
CA ALA A 160 -9.79 12.12 -9.81
C ALA A 160 -9.52 11.90 -11.30
N LEU A 161 -10.13 10.89 -11.91
CA LEU A 161 -10.04 10.63 -13.36
C LEU A 161 -10.68 11.73 -14.21
N GLY A 162 -11.75 12.35 -13.72
CA GLY A 162 -12.42 13.46 -14.40
C GLY A 162 -11.61 14.76 -14.45
N ILE A 163 -10.65 14.92 -13.53
CA ILE A 163 -9.76 16.08 -13.44
C ILE A 163 -8.49 15.90 -14.28
N VAL A 164 -8.01 14.67 -14.40
CA VAL A 164 -6.81 14.36 -15.20
C VAL A 164 -7.15 14.47 -16.69
N ASP A 165 -6.32 15.21 -17.43
CA ASP A 165 -6.54 15.40 -18.86
C ASP A 165 -6.22 14.14 -19.65
N SER A 166 -7.26 13.52 -20.24
CA SER A 166 -7.19 12.26 -20.96
C SER A 166 -6.89 12.41 -22.46
N GLY A 167 -6.57 13.62 -22.94
CA GLY A 167 -6.19 13.86 -24.34
C GLY A 167 -4.86 13.21 -24.75
N ARG A 168 -4.07 12.72 -23.78
CA ARG A 168 -2.83 11.96 -23.98
C ARG A 168 -2.98 10.58 -23.35
N ASP A 169 -2.48 9.57 -24.06
CA ASP A 169 -2.66 8.17 -23.71
C ASP A 169 -2.39 7.89 -22.23
N TRP A 170 -3.41 7.36 -21.55
CA TRP A 170 -3.46 7.01 -20.12
C TRP A 170 -2.28 6.15 -19.64
N ILE A 171 -1.59 5.50 -20.58
CA ILE A 171 -0.63 4.43 -20.32
C ILE A 171 0.83 4.95 -20.29
N PHE A 172 1.15 6.15 -20.82
CA PHE A 172 2.56 6.51 -21.01
C PHE A 172 2.98 7.96 -20.69
N GLU A 173 2.08 8.95 -20.57
CA GLU A 173 2.50 10.37 -20.54
C GLU A 173 1.73 11.30 -19.58
N ASN A 174 0.96 10.77 -18.61
CA ASN A 174 0.27 11.66 -17.67
C ASN A 174 1.24 12.36 -16.72
N ASP A 175 1.12 13.69 -16.63
CA ASP A 175 1.86 14.50 -15.67
C ASP A 175 1.42 14.11 -14.25
N PRO A 176 2.31 13.52 -13.42
CA PRO A 176 1.96 13.08 -12.07
C PRO A 176 1.44 14.22 -11.18
N THR A 177 1.65 15.48 -11.56
CA THR A 177 1.13 16.66 -10.84
C THR A 177 -0.39 16.78 -10.92
N GLN A 178 -1.03 16.48 -12.06
CA GLN A 178 -2.48 16.60 -12.21
C GLN A 178 -3.22 15.64 -11.28
N LEU A 179 -2.71 14.41 -11.18
CA LEU A 179 -3.27 13.41 -10.28
C LEU A 179 -3.11 13.83 -8.81
N TYR A 180 -1.96 14.38 -8.43
CA TYR A 180 -1.77 14.93 -7.08
C TYR A 180 -2.75 16.06 -6.78
N LEU A 181 -2.92 17.01 -7.71
CA LEU A 181 -3.86 18.13 -7.56
C LEU A 181 -5.31 17.63 -7.46
N ALA A 182 -5.68 16.60 -8.21
CA ALA A 182 -6.98 15.96 -8.13
C ALA A 182 -7.24 15.38 -6.72
N TRP A 183 -6.24 14.72 -6.11
CA TRP A 183 -6.33 14.27 -4.73
C TRP A 183 -6.43 15.43 -3.72
N MET A 184 -5.76 16.55 -3.97
CA MET A 184 -5.87 17.74 -3.12
C MET A 184 -7.26 18.37 -3.21
N LEU A 185 -7.86 18.43 -4.41
CA LEU A 185 -9.24 18.89 -4.57
C LEU A 185 -10.21 17.94 -3.85
N ALA A 186 -10.03 16.63 -4.01
CA ALA A 186 -10.85 15.64 -3.32
C ALA A 186 -10.74 15.77 -1.79
N LEU A 187 -9.54 16.07 -1.26
CA LEU A 187 -9.32 16.34 0.16
C LEU A 187 -10.03 17.63 0.62
N ALA A 188 -9.97 18.70 -0.17
CA ALA A 188 -10.66 19.95 0.13
C ALA A 188 -12.19 19.77 0.16
N LEU A 189 -12.74 19.04 -0.83
CA LEU A 189 -14.16 18.67 -0.85
C LEU A 189 -14.55 17.81 0.35
N TRP A 190 -13.70 16.88 0.75
CA TRP A 190 -13.92 16.05 1.94
C TRP A 190 -13.96 16.88 3.23
N LEU A 191 -13.02 17.81 3.43
CA LEU A 191 -13.03 18.72 4.57
C LEU A 191 -14.29 19.62 4.57
N GLY A 192 -14.69 20.12 3.40
CA GLY A 192 -15.93 20.89 3.23
C GLY A 192 -17.19 20.08 3.56
N ALA A 193 -17.26 18.82 3.13
CA ALA A 193 -18.35 17.91 3.46
C ALA A 193 -18.45 17.66 4.98
N HIS A 194 -17.33 17.56 5.69
CA HIS A 194 -17.32 17.44 7.15
C HIS A 194 -17.75 18.71 7.88
N TRP A 195 -17.40 19.87 7.34
CA TRP A 195 -17.90 21.13 7.86
C TRP A 195 -19.44 21.23 7.72
N LEU A 196 -19.98 20.87 6.56
CA LEU A 196 -21.43 20.78 6.32
C LEU A 196 -22.10 19.71 7.19
N GLN A 197 -21.47 18.55 7.33
CA GLN A 197 -21.97 17.47 8.20
C GLN A 197 -22.11 17.96 9.64
N LYS A 198 -21.11 18.68 10.16
CA LYS A 198 -21.13 19.21 11.53
C LYS A 198 -22.24 20.25 11.72
N GLN A 199 -22.48 21.11 10.73
CA GLN A 199 -23.60 22.06 10.76
C GLN A 199 -24.95 21.35 10.75
N ALA A 200 -25.14 20.43 9.80
CA ALA A 200 -26.38 19.65 9.68
C ALA A 200 -26.68 18.81 10.93
N PHE A 201 -25.64 18.30 11.60
CA PHE A 201 -25.77 17.59 12.87
C PHE A 201 -26.22 18.52 14.00
N ASN A 202 -25.64 19.71 14.12
CA ASN A 202 -26.00 20.70 15.15
C ASN A 202 -27.44 21.22 14.99
N ASP A 203 -27.95 21.30 13.76
CA ASP A 203 -29.31 21.77 13.48
C ASP A 203 -30.41 20.76 13.84
N GLY A 204 -30.04 19.50 14.16
CA GLY A 204 -30.94 18.41 14.57
C GLY A 204 -31.84 17.85 13.47
N ARG A 205 -32.40 18.70 12.60
CA ARG A 205 -33.22 18.32 11.43
C ARG A 205 -32.39 17.67 10.32
N GLY A 206 -31.08 17.91 10.29
CA GLY A 206 -30.15 17.39 9.30
C GLY A 206 -29.52 16.03 9.63
N ALA A 207 -29.93 15.37 10.72
CA ALA A 207 -29.40 14.07 11.14
C ALA A 207 -29.31 12.99 10.01
N PRO A 208 -30.32 12.79 9.13
CA PRO A 208 -30.20 11.80 8.05
C PRO A 208 -29.17 12.21 6.99
N ILE A 209 -29.03 13.50 6.72
CA ILE A 209 -28.02 14.04 5.80
C ILE A 209 -26.63 13.87 6.40
N ALA A 210 -26.48 14.13 7.70
CA ALA A 210 -25.22 13.94 8.41
C ALA A 210 -24.79 12.46 8.40
N ALA A 211 -25.71 11.52 8.59
CA ALA A 211 -25.44 10.08 8.51
C ALA A 211 -25.05 9.64 7.09
N PHE A 212 -25.73 10.18 6.06
CA PHE A 212 -25.36 9.94 4.66
C PHE A 212 -23.94 10.43 4.36
N LEU A 213 -23.61 11.67 4.77
CA LEU A 213 -22.29 12.26 4.58
C LEU A 213 -21.20 11.48 5.32
N GLU A 214 -21.47 10.98 6.54
CA GLU A 214 -20.52 10.15 7.30
C GLU A 214 -20.13 8.88 6.51
N SER A 215 -21.12 8.11 6.04
CA SER A 215 -20.90 6.86 5.31
C SER A 215 -20.19 7.09 3.97
N LEU A 216 -20.66 8.07 3.19
CA LEU A 216 -20.06 8.40 1.89
C LEU A 216 -18.63 8.94 2.04
N SER A 217 -18.42 9.87 2.97
CA SER A 217 -17.12 10.50 3.19
C SER A 217 -16.05 9.54 3.74
N THR A 218 -16.47 8.46 4.41
CA THR A 218 -15.57 7.38 4.84
C THR A 218 -14.98 6.65 3.63
N GLY A 219 -15.79 6.36 2.61
CA GLY A 219 -15.30 5.79 1.35
C GLY A 219 -14.37 6.76 0.61
N TRP A 220 -14.79 8.02 0.54
CA TRP A 220 -14.06 9.08 -0.13
C TRP A 220 -12.63 9.26 0.42
N VAL A 221 -12.46 9.31 1.75
CA VAL A 221 -11.13 9.45 2.35
C VAL A 221 -10.26 8.21 2.17
N LEU A 222 -10.84 7.02 2.16
CA LEU A 222 -10.09 5.80 1.86
C LEU A 222 -9.55 5.81 0.42
N ALA A 223 -10.33 6.33 -0.54
CA ALA A 223 -9.84 6.52 -1.90
C ALA A 223 -8.70 7.55 -1.98
N ILE A 224 -8.79 8.67 -1.26
CA ILE A 224 -7.69 9.65 -1.17
C ILE A 224 -6.42 9.00 -0.60
N LEU A 225 -6.54 8.25 0.50
CA LEU A 225 -5.40 7.56 1.12
C LEU A 225 -4.77 6.55 0.16
N LEU A 226 -5.59 5.72 -0.50
CA LEU A 226 -5.11 4.75 -1.50
C LEU A 226 -4.47 5.46 -2.71
N GLY A 227 -5.06 6.56 -3.17
CA GLY A 227 -4.55 7.36 -4.28
C GLY A 227 -3.20 7.99 -3.98
N LEU A 228 -3.03 8.55 -2.77
CA LEU A 228 -1.75 9.11 -2.32
C LEU A 228 -0.69 8.04 -2.07
N VAL A 229 -1.08 6.87 -1.55
CA VAL A 229 -0.20 5.70 -1.40
C VAL A 229 0.29 5.22 -2.76
N ALA A 230 -0.61 5.06 -3.73
CA ALA A 230 -0.26 4.68 -5.09
C ALA A 230 0.66 5.73 -5.74
N TRP A 231 0.31 7.01 -5.64
CA TRP A 231 1.12 8.11 -6.16
C TRP A 231 2.52 8.18 -5.53
N SER A 232 2.67 7.79 -4.26
CA SER A 232 3.95 7.78 -3.56
C SER A 232 4.91 6.65 -4.00
N GLY A 233 4.42 5.65 -4.75
CA GLY A 233 5.20 4.51 -5.22
C GLY A 233 5.27 3.34 -4.22
N MET A 234 6.15 2.37 -4.48
CA MET A 234 6.32 1.17 -3.65
C MET A 234 6.98 1.49 -2.31
N THR A 235 6.57 0.82 -1.23
CA THR A 235 7.25 0.92 0.08
C THR A 235 8.40 -0.07 0.22
N PHE A 236 9.40 0.29 1.03
CA PHE A 236 10.52 -0.58 1.45
C PHE A 236 10.05 -1.99 1.87
N MET A 237 10.82 -3.02 1.51
CA MET A 237 10.59 -4.47 1.75
C MET A 237 9.51 -5.14 0.90
N LEU A 238 8.44 -4.45 0.48
CA LEU A 238 7.36 -5.08 -0.29
C LEU A 238 7.80 -5.42 -1.72
N GLY A 239 8.62 -4.58 -2.34
CA GLY A 239 9.22 -4.87 -3.65
C GLY A 239 10.23 -6.03 -3.64
N ALA A 240 10.85 -6.31 -2.49
CA ALA A 240 11.80 -7.42 -2.34
C ALA A 240 11.11 -8.75 -2.00
N SER A 241 10.00 -8.73 -1.25
CA SER A 241 9.28 -9.93 -0.84
C SER A 241 8.25 -10.43 -1.87
N VAL A 242 7.78 -9.57 -2.77
CA VAL A 242 6.70 -9.88 -3.75
C VAL A 242 7.24 -10.00 -5.19
N GLY A 243 8.56 -10.04 -5.36
CA GLY A 243 9.25 -10.05 -6.64
C GLY A 243 8.91 -11.26 -7.52
N GLY A 244 7.91 -11.10 -8.38
CA GLY A 244 7.63 -12.01 -9.50
C GLY A 244 6.15 -12.33 -9.77
N GLY A 245 5.20 -11.93 -8.92
CA GLY A 245 3.77 -12.19 -9.13
C GLY A 245 3.00 -10.98 -9.71
N PHE A 246 1.72 -11.19 -10.07
CA PHE A 246 0.77 -10.15 -10.52
C PHE A 246 0.78 -8.89 -9.63
N VAL A 247 0.93 -9.05 -8.31
CA VAL A 247 1.04 -7.94 -7.35
C VAL A 247 2.33 -7.13 -7.55
N GLY A 248 3.45 -7.78 -7.89
CA GLY A 248 4.72 -7.15 -8.22
C GLY A 248 4.68 -6.37 -9.54
N GLU A 249 3.87 -6.81 -10.50
CA GLU A 249 3.70 -6.16 -11.81
C GLU A 249 2.77 -4.94 -11.70
N VAL A 250 1.65 -5.07 -10.99
CA VAL A 250 0.76 -3.95 -10.65
C VAL A 250 1.50 -2.87 -9.86
N THR A 251 2.38 -3.25 -8.93
CA THR A 251 3.15 -2.28 -8.14
C THR A 251 4.29 -1.61 -8.91
N ARG A 252 4.87 -2.28 -9.91
CA ARG A 252 5.86 -1.70 -10.84
C ARG A 252 5.25 -0.70 -11.82
N GLU A 253 4.05 -0.98 -12.31
CA GLU A 253 3.33 -0.07 -13.20
C GLU A 253 2.98 1.25 -12.50
N VAL A 254 2.72 1.19 -11.20
CA VAL A 254 2.45 2.35 -10.33
C VAL A 254 3.70 3.22 -10.07
N THR A 255 4.92 2.69 -10.24
CA THR A 255 6.17 3.39 -9.83
C THR A 255 6.88 4.17 -10.93
N ARG A 256 6.41 4.16 -12.18
CA ARG A 256 7.16 4.71 -13.33
C ARG A 256 7.22 6.25 -13.42
N HIS A 257 6.50 7.01 -12.60
CA HIS A 257 6.28 8.44 -12.84
C HIS A 257 6.85 9.34 -11.74
N GLN A 258 8.19 9.48 -11.69
CA GLN A 258 8.86 10.54 -10.95
C GLN A 258 9.95 11.17 -11.82
N ALA A 259 9.54 12.04 -12.74
CA ALA A 259 10.44 12.94 -13.44
C ALA A 259 10.40 14.33 -12.82
N ALA A 260 11.59 14.88 -12.58
CA ALA A 260 11.83 16.18 -11.99
C ALA A 260 11.20 17.31 -12.83
N ALA A 261 10.20 17.98 -12.26
CA ALA A 261 9.70 19.26 -12.75
C ALA A 261 9.82 20.30 -11.63
N TRP A 262 9.98 21.58 -11.99
CA TRP A 262 10.04 22.72 -11.08
C TRP A 262 8.83 22.83 -10.14
N TYR A 263 7.69 22.25 -10.52
CA TYR A 263 6.48 22.13 -9.69
C TYR A 263 6.67 21.25 -8.43
N ALA A 264 7.69 20.39 -8.38
CA ALA A 264 7.97 19.54 -7.22
C ALA A 264 8.16 20.37 -5.93
N GLN A 265 8.74 21.56 -6.03
CA GLN A 265 8.91 22.46 -4.89
C GLN A 265 7.58 23.02 -4.38
N VAL A 266 6.63 23.31 -5.29
CA VAL A 266 5.29 23.77 -4.93
C VAL A 266 4.53 22.66 -4.20
N LEU A 267 4.62 21.41 -4.69
CA LEU A 267 3.99 20.26 -4.03
C LEU A 267 4.56 20.02 -2.63
N ASN A 268 5.88 20.14 -2.46
CA ASN A 268 6.54 20.07 -1.15
C ASN A 268 6.05 21.17 -0.22
N GLY A 269 5.89 22.39 -0.74
CA GLY A 269 5.34 23.53 0.00
C GLY A 269 3.90 23.27 0.47
N VAL A 270 3.03 22.77 -0.42
CA VAL A 270 1.64 22.38 -0.07
C VAL A 270 1.64 21.32 1.02
N SER A 271 2.44 20.27 0.88
CA SER A 271 2.58 19.20 1.89
C SER A 271 3.02 19.75 3.25
N LEU A 272 4.03 20.62 3.26
CA LEU A 272 4.51 21.27 4.49
C LEU A 272 3.42 22.10 5.17
N VAL A 273 2.67 22.90 4.39
CA VAL A 273 1.54 23.69 4.92
C VAL A 273 0.45 22.78 5.51
N LEU A 274 0.11 21.67 4.84
CA LEU A 274 -0.88 20.72 5.35
C LEU A 274 -0.39 19.98 6.60
N ALA A 275 0.90 19.64 6.69
CA ALA A 275 1.50 19.05 7.88
C ALA A 275 1.52 20.03 9.07
N VAL A 276 1.82 21.30 8.83
CA VAL A 276 1.72 22.37 9.83
C VAL A 276 0.26 22.53 10.29
N ALA A 277 -0.69 22.56 9.35
CA ALA A 277 -2.11 22.62 9.68
C ALA A 277 -2.56 21.43 10.54
N ALA A 278 -2.07 20.22 10.26
CA ALA A 278 -2.31 19.02 11.05
C ALA A 278 -1.78 19.14 12.50
N ALA A 279 -0.56 19.65 12.65
CA ALA A 279 0.07 19.89 13.95
C ALA A 279 -0.67 20.97 14.76
N VAL A 280 -1.02 22.09 14.12
CA VAL A 280 -1.79 23.18 14.76
C VAL A 280 -3.18 22.69 15.16
N TRP A 281 -3.87 21.94 14.30
CA TRP A 281 -5.20 21.39 14.58
C TRP A 281 -5.19 20.44 15.78
N THR A 282 -4.25 19.49 15.82
CA THR A 282 -4.12 18.53 16.92
C THR A 282 -3.71 19.22 18.23
N GLY A 283 -2.77 20.16 18.18
CA GLY A 283 -2.39 20.98 19.33
C GLY A 283 -3.52 21.87 19.83
N TRP A 284 -4.37 22.38 18.92
CA TRP A 284 -5.54 23.17 19.30
C TRP A 284 -6.59 22.32 20.03
N ARG A 285 -6.90 21.13 19.50
CA ARG A 285 -7.88 20.20 20.07
C ARG A 285 -7.43 19.52 21.36
N TRP A 286 -6.14 19.21 21.47
CA TRP A 286 -5.58 18.50 22.63
C TRP A 286 -4.44 19.30 23.25
N PRO A 287 -4.74 20.10 24.30
CA PRO A 287 -3.73 20.89 25.00
C PRO A 287 -2.54 20.07 25.51
N ALA A 288 -2.73 18.79 25.82
CA ALA A 288 -1.67 17.85 26.23
C ALA A 288 -0.56 17.67 25.17
N LEU A 289 -0.82 17.97 23.89
CA LEU A 289 0.18 17.95 22.82
C LEU A 289 1.01 19.25 22.74
N ARG A 290 0.70 20.28 23.55
CA ARG A 290 1.47 21.54 23.61
C ARG A 290 2.66 21.42 24.57
N GLN A 291 3.40 20.35 24.42
CA GLN A 291 4.60 20.04 25.19
C GLN A 291 5.80 19.90 24.26
N LEU A 292 6.99 20.26 24.72
CA LEU A 292 8.21 20.22 23.88
C LEU A 292 8.42 18.88 23.15
N PRO A 293 8.26 17.70 23.78
CA PRO A 293 8.45 16.44 23.07
C PRO A 293 7.47 16.25 21.92
N ALA A 294 6.19 16.62 22.11
CA ALA A 294 5.16 16.48 21.09
C ALA A 294 5.35 17.49 19.94
N ILE A 295 5.79 18.71 20.26
CA ILE A 295 6.17 19.71 19.25
C ILE A 295 7.38 19.24 18.45
N GLY A 296 8.37 18.63 19.12
CA GLY A 296 9.52 18.03 18.45
C GLY A 296 9.12 16.92 17.47
N VAL A 297 8.19 16.04 17.87
CA VAL A 297 7.64 15.00 16.97
C VAL A 297 6.94 15.63 15.77
N ALA A 298 6.10 16.65 16.01
CA ALA A 298 5.41 17.36 14.94
C ALA A 298 6.40 18.03 13.97
N LEU A 299 7.47 18.64 14.48
CA LEU A 299 8.52 19.28 13.66
C LEU A 299 9.24 18.24 12.79
N VAL A 300 9.60 17.08 13.34
CA VAL A 300 10.20 16.00 12.54
C VAL A 300 9.27 15.58 11.40
N LEU A 301 7.97 15.40 11.67
CA LEU A 301 7.00 15.03 10.64
C LEU A 301 6.80 16.12 9.58
N ILE A 302 6.80 17.40 9.98
CA ILE A 302 6.72 18.55 9.06
C ILE A 302 7.96 18.59 8.16
N VAL A 303 9.16 18.37 8.71
CA VAL A 303 10.39 18.30 7.93
C VAL A 303 10.35 17.12 6.96
N LEU A 304 9.88 15.94 7.38
CA LEU A 304 9.72 14.80 6.47
C LEU A 304 8.68 15.07 5.36
N ALA A 305 7.63 15.83 5.65
CA ALA A 305 6.59 16.19 4.68
C ALA A 305 7.12 17.08 3.54
N TRP A 306 8.22 17.81 3.76
CA TRP A 306 8.93 18.52 2.70
C TRP A 306 9.58 17.57 1.68
N PHE A 307 10.16 16.46 2.14
CA PHE A 307 10.79 15.47 1.25
C PHE A 307 9.77 14.49 0.65
N MET A 308 8.58 14.42 1.23
CA MET A 308 7.53 13.46 0.88
C MET A 308 6.18 14.20 0.70
N PRO A 309 5.89 14.74 -0.50
CA PRO A 309 4.69 15.55 -0.73
C PRO A 309 3.36 14.89 -0.34
N ALA A 310 3.25 13.56 -0.47
CA ALA A 310 2.04 12.83 -0.06
C ALA A 310 1.85 12.76 1.47
N LEU A 311 2.90 12.99 2.27
CA LEU A 311 2.86 12.80 3.71
C LEU A 311 2.01 13.88 4.41
N GLY A 312 2.14 15.15 4.03
CA GLY A 312 1.38 16.25 4.63
C GLY A 312 -0.15 16.08 4.59
N PRO A 313 -0.74 15.81 3.41
CA PRO A 313 -2.16 15.48 3.28
C PRO A 313 -2.61 14.31 4.15
N VAL A 314 -1.81 13.23 4.21
CA VAL A 314 -2.14 12.05 5.04
C VAL A 314 -2.06 12.37 6.53
N LEU A 315 -1.08 13.18 6.97
CA LEU A 315 -0.99 13.65 8.34
C LEU A 315 -2.21 14.52 8.73
N LEU A 316 -2.71 15.34 7.81
CA LEU A 316 -3.93 16.13 8.03
C LEU A 316 -5.17 15.23 8.19
N VAL A 317 -5.32 14.20 7.33
CA VAL A 317 -6.37 13.20 7.46
C VAL A 317 -6.26 12.46 8.79
N LEU A 318 -5.06 12.03 9.17
CA LEU A 318 -4.79 11.35 10.44
C LEU A 318 -5.17 12.23 11.64
N ALA A 319 -4.72 13.49 11.64
CA ALA A 319 -5.06 14.49 12.65
C ALA A 319 -6.57 14.68 12.78
N TYR A 320 -7.28 14.84 11.66
CA TYR A 320 -8.72 14.98 11.65
C TYR A 320 -9.43 13.73 12.19
N CYS A 321 -9.07 12.53 11.71
CA CYS A 321 -9.71 11.28 12.12
C CYS A 321 -9.46 10.94 13.60
N LEU A 322 -8.27 11.22 14.13
CA LEU A 322 -7.97 11.03 15.55
C LEU A 322 -8.80 11.97 16.43
N THR A 323 -8.90 13.25 16.05
CA THR A 323 -9.63 14.25 16.83
C THR A 323 -11.16 14.13 16.70
N SER A 324 -11.65 13.44 15.67
CA SER A 324 -13.09 13.14 15.47
C SER A 324 -13.51 11.75 15.97
N GLY A 325 -12.60 10.93 16.50
CA GLY A 325 -12.92 9.60 17.05
C GLY A 325 -13.05 8.48 16.01
N ARG A 326 -12.66 8.72 14.75
CA ARG A 326 -12.73 7.73 13.65
C ARG A 326 -11.51 6.81 13.63
N THR A 327 -11.39 5.97 14.64
CA THR A 327 -10.19 5.14 14.89
C THR A 327 -9.80 4.23 13.72
N ARG A 328 -10.76 3.62 13.03
CA ARG A 328 -10.48 2.71 11.89
C ARG A 328 -9.83 3.45 10.71
N VAL A 329 -10.36 4.63 10.35
CA VAL A 329 -9.80 5.45 9.27
C VAL A 329 -8.48 6.08 9.71
N ALA A 330 -8.33 6.44 10.99
CA ALA A 330 -7.06 6.90 11.54
C ALA A 330 -5.97 5.82 11.43
N VAL A 331 -6.29 4.55 11.68
CA VAL A 331 -5.35 3.44 11.46
C VAL A 331 -4.98 3.32 9.97
N ALA A 332 -5.95 3.43 9.06
CA ALA A 332 -5.66 3.43 7.62
C ALA A 332 -4.74 4.61 7.21
N ALA A 333 -4.98 5.80 7.75
CA ALA A 333 -4.13 6.97 7.52
C ALA A 333 -2.71 6.80 8.11
N ALA A 334 -2.59 6.18 9.29
CA ALA A 334 -1.29 5.88 9.89
C ALA A 334 -0.50 4.85 9.06
N LEU A 335 -1.18 3.81 8.54
CA LEU A 335 -0.58 2.84 7.63
C LEU A 335 -0.17 3.49 6.31
N ALA A 336 -0.98 4.40 5.76
CA ALA A 336 -0.63 5.17 4.58
C ALA A 336 0.60 6.07 4.83
N ALA A 337 0.68 6.73 5.99
CA ALA A 337 1.86 7.52 6.35
C ALA A 337 3.12 6.65 6.46
N ALA A 338 3.03 5.47 7.08
CA ALA A 338 4.12 4.52 7.16
C ALA A 338 4.57 4.03 5.76
N TRP A 339 3.61 3.78 4.85
CA TRP A 339 3.90 3.43 3.47
C TRP A 339 4.65 4.54 2.73
N ILE A 340 4.17 5.78 2.83
CA ILE A 340 4.78 6.95 2.17
C ILE A 340 6.21 7.19 2.68
N ILE A 341 6.44 7.03 3.99
CA ILE A 341 7.79 7.10 4.56
C ILE A 341 8.67 5.97 4.00
N GLY A 342 8.12 4.76 3.87
CA GLY A 342 8.84 3.64 3.29
C GLY A 342 9.11 3.78 1.78
N SER A 343 8.30 4.54 1.05
CA SER A 343 8.50 4.77 -0.38
C SER A 343 9.64 5.74 -0.69
N PHE A 344 10.06 6.54 0.29
CA PHE A 344 11.24 7.40 0.20
C PHE A 344 12.52 6.64 -0.23
N TYR A 345 12.61 5.35 0.08
CA TYR A 345 13.69 4.47 -0.36
C TYR A 345 13.86 4.49 -1.89
N TYR A 346 12.75 4.41 -2.64
CA TYR A 346 12.73 4.28 -4.10
C TYR A 346 12.79 5.63 -4.84
N GLN A 347 12.85 6.77 -4.15
CA GLN A 347 12.92 8.07 -4.82
C GLN A 347 14.28 8.32 -5.47
N LEU A 348 14.34 8.41 -6.80
CA LEU A 348 15.59 8.45 -7.58
C LEU A 348 16.40 9.74 -7.43
N ALA A 349 15.75 10.83 -7.02
CA ALA A 349 16.38 12.15 -6.97
C ALA A 349 17.44 12.32 -5.88
N TRP A 350 17.57 11.37 -4.95
CA TRP A 350 18.40 11.49 -3.75
C TRP A 350 19.42 10.35 -3.60
N PRO A 351 20.69 10.68 -3.30
CA PRO A 351 21.72 9.72 -2.88
C PRO A 351 21.24 8.84 -1.72
N LEU A 352 21.58 7.55 -1.75
CA LEU A 352 21.12 6.60 -0.72
C LEU A 352 21.68 6.96 0.67
N ALA A 353 22.93 7.43 0.72
CA ALA A 353 23.57 7.88 1.96
C ALA A 353 22.84 9.07 2.61
N SER A 354 22.42 10.05 1.81
CA SER A 354 21.67 11.22 2.29
C SER A 354 20.29 10.83 2.82
N LYS A 355 19.61 9.88 2.16
CA LYS A 355 18.33 9.34 2.64
C LYS A 355 18.49 8.62 3.99
N ALA A 356 19.51 7.76 4.10
CA ALA A 356 19.80 7.02 5.31
C ALA A 356 20.15 7.98 6.47
N ALA A 357 20.95 9.01 6.21
CA ALA A 357 21.29 10.03 7.19
C ALA A 357 20.05 10.80 7.67
N LEU A 358 19.18 11.25 6.76
CA LEU A 358 17.93 11.94 7.09
C LEU A 358 17.05 11.10 8.02
N LEU A 359 16.82 9.82 7.66
CA LEU A 359 16.00 8.91 8.44
C LEU A 359 16.64 8.56 9.79
N ALA A 360 17.96 8.38 9.84
CA ALA A 360 18.69 8.11 11.07
C ALA A 360 18.65 9.30 12.04
N VAL A 361 18.82 10.53 11.54
CA VAL A 361 18.70 11.76 12.34
C VAL A 361 17.26 11.93 12.83
N ALA A 362 16.26 11.75 11.96
CA ALA A 362 14.85 11.81 12.36
C ALA A 362 14.52 10.76 13.44
N GLY A 363 14.94 9.51 13.26
CA GLY A 363 14.75 8.45 14.23
C GLY A 363 15.46 8.71 15.56
N GLY A 364 16.71 9.20 15.52
CA GLY A 364 17.48 9.58 16.69
C GLY A 364 16.84 10.72 17.48
N LEU A 365 16.33 11.75 16.79
CA LEU A 365 15.58 12.85 17.40
C LEU A 365 14.28 12.34 18.05
N LEU A 366 13.50 11.50 17.37
CA LEU A 366 12.28 10.92 17.94
C LEU A 366 12.58 10.07 19.17
N CYS A 367 13.66 9.28 19.16
CA CYS A 367 14.12 8.51 20.32
C CYS A 367 14.53 9.43 21.48
N ALA A 368 15.30 10.48 21.21
CA ALA A 368 15.71 11.46 22.22
C ALA A 368 14.50 12.18 22.84
N LEU A 369 13.53 12.59 22.02
CA LEU A 369 12.29 13.23 22.48
C LEU A 369 11.43 12.28 23.32
N SER A 370 11.30 11.02 22.90
CA SER A 370 10.61 9.98 23.67
C SER A 370 11.30 9.71 25.02
N TRP A 371 12.64 9.65 25.03
CA TRP A 371 13.42 9.48 26.24
C TRP A 371 13.28 10.68 27.20
N LEU A 372 13.31 11.90 26.69
CA LEU A 372 13.07 13.12 27.46
C LEU A 372 11.66 13.12 28.08
N ALA A 373 10.64 12.71 27.32
CA ALA A 373 9.26 12.59 27.80
C ALA A 373 9.13 11.56 28.93
N THR A 374 9.77 10.39 28.81
CA THR A 374 9.73 9.35 29.86
C THR A 374 10.46 9.76 31.15
N ARG A 375 11.45 10.65 31.06
CA ARG A 375 12.15 11.20 32.24
C ARG A 375 11.41 12.35 32.93
N GLY A 376 10.19 12.67 32.50
CA GLY A 376 9.41 13.77 33.08
C GLY A 376 9.96 15.16 32.79
N LYS A 377 10.93 15.29 31.87
CA LYS A 377 11.46 16.58 31.40
C LYS A 377 10.53 17.18 30.35
N VAL A 378 9.30 17.42 30.77
CA VAL A 378 8.25 17.98 29.93
C VAL A 378 8.10 19.46 30.29
N LEU A 379 8.58 20.34 29.42
CA LEU A 379 8.20 21.75 29.48
C LEU A 379 6.76 21.86 28.97
N HIS A 380 5.84 22.08 29.90
CA HIS A 380 4.45 22.38 29.61
C HIS A 380 4.36 23.85 29.17
N LEU A 381 3.98 24.08 27.91
CA LEU A 381 3.76 25.45 27.40
C LEU A 381 2.40 26.02 27.86
N VAL A 382 1.52 25.14 28.35
CA VAL A 382 0.21 25.49 28.92
C VAL A 382 -0.02 24.60 30.14
N GLU A 383 -0.42 25.20 31.25
CA GLU A 383 -0.80 24.49 32.47
C GLU A 383 -1.97 23.56 32.15
N SER A 384 -1.71 22.27 32.23
CA SER A 384 -2.65 21.21 31.86
C SER A 384 -2.66 20.19 32.98
N THR A 385 -3.84 19.97 33.58
CA THR A 385 -4.02 18.95 34.60
C THR A 385 -3.64 17.60 33.98
N PRO A 386 -2.66 16.86 34.55
CA PRO A 386 -2.23 15.59 33.97
C PRO A 386 -3.40 14.62 34.02
N ALA A 387 -3.89 14.22 32.84
CA ALA A 387 -4.78 13.06 32.75
C ALA A 387 -4.01 11.84 33.27
N PRO A 388 -4.65 10.92 34.03
CA PRO A 388 -3.98 9.72 34.48
C PRO A 388 -3.44 8.98 33.25
N VAL A 389 -2.12 8.81 33.21
CA VAL A 389 -1.46 8.04 32.14
C VAL A 389 -2.04 6.64 32.23
N ALA A 390 -2.83 6.26 31.22
CA ALA A 390 -3.36 4.90 31.12
C ALA A 390 -2.17 3.96 31.22
N ALA A 391 -2.11 3.17 32.30
CA ALA A 391 -1.03 2.24 32.54
C ALA A 391 -0.95 1.30 31.33
N GLN A 392 0.10 1.46 30.51
CA GLN A 392 0.29 0.61 29.34
C GLN A 392 0.23 -0.84 29.79
N SER A 393 -0.72 -1.60 29.24
CA SER A 393 -0.94 -2.98 29.64
C SER A 393 0.35 -3.77 29.48
N ARG A 394 0.63 -4.67 30.45
CA ARG A 394 1.81 -5.54 30.40
C ARG A 394 1.90 -6.29 29.07
N HIS A 395 0.76 -6.61 28.46
CA HIS A 395 0.65 -7.28 27.17
C HIS A 395 1.18 -6.43 26.01
N VAL A 396 0.94 -5.13 25.98
CA VAL A 396 1.49 -4.24 24.93
C VAL A 396 3.02 -4.20 25.03
N ARG A 397 3.56 -4.05 26.25
CA ARG A 397 5.01 -4.04 26.47
C ARG A 397 5.67 -5.37 26.10
N LEU A 398 5.06 -6.49 26.50
CA LEU A 398 5.53 -7.83 26.11
C LEU A 398 5.42 -8.05 24.60
N GLY A 399 4.37 -7.56 23.96
CA GLY A 399 4.20 -7.65 22.51
C GLY A 399 5.28 -6.87 21.74
N VAL A 400 5.61 -5.66 22.18
CA VAL A 400 6.70 -4.86 21.59
C VAL A 400 8.05 -5.55 21.79
N LEU A 401 8.33 -6.05 22.99
CA LEU A 401 9.58 -6.77 23.28
C LEU A 401 9.70 -8.06 22.47
N ALA A 402 8.64 -8.85 22.39
CA ALA A 402 8.59 -10.07 21.60
C ALA A 402 8.80 -9.77 20.11
N GLY A 403 8.16 -8.72 19.59
CA GLY A 403 8.36 -8.25 18.22
C GLY A 403 9.81 -7.85 17.95
N LEU A 404 10.43 -7.08 18.85
CA LEU A 404 11.84 -6.71 18.75
C LEU A 404 12.76 -7.93 18.76
N LEU A 405 12.55 -8.85 19.70
CA LEU A 405 13.34 -10.08 19.81
C LEU A 405 13.20 -10.95 18.57
N LEU A 406 12.00 -11.07 17.99
CA LEU A 406 11.77 -11.81 16.77
C LEU A 406 12.52 -11.21 15.59
N VAL A 407 12.47 -9.88 15.41
CA VAL A 407 13.22 -9.17 14.35
C VAL A 407 14.72 -9.39 14.52
N LEU A 408 15.24 -9.25 15.74
CA LEU A 408 16.66 -9.48 16.03
C LEU A 408 17.06 -10.93 15.77
N LEU A 409 16.25 -11.90 16.15
CA LEU A 409 16.56 -13.32 15.95
C LEU A 409 16.59 -13.68 14.47
N VAL A 410 15.60 -13.24 13.68
CA VAL A 410 15.56 -13.48 12.24
C VAL A 410 16.74 -12.82 11.53
N ALA A 411 17.03 -11.55 11.84
CA ALA A 411 18.13 -10.82 11.23
C ALA A 411 19.49 -11.43 11.58
N ASN A 412 19.76 -11.67 12.88
CA ASN A 412 21.03 -12.25 13.32
C ASN A 412 21.19 -13.71 12.91
N GLY A 413 20.09 -14.47 12.82
CA GLY A 413 20.11 -15.82 12.27
C GLY A 413 20.55 -15.82 10.80
N GLY A 414 20.03 -14.88 10.00
CA GLY A 414 20.47 -14.70 8.60
C GLY A 414 21.94 -14.27 8.48
N ILE A 415 22.42 -13.39 9.36
CA ILE A 415 23.84 -12.99 9.43
C ILE A 415 24.71 -14.21 9.77
N TRP A 416 24.37 -14.94 10.82
CA TRP A 416 25.12 -16.11 11.27
C TRP A 416 25.23 -17.18 10.18
N GLN A 417 24.15 -17.45 9.42
CA GLN A 417 24.18 -18.40 8.31
C GLN A 417 25.15 -17.96 7.19
N LYS A 418 25.15 -16.67 6.83
CA LYS A 418 26.05 -16.13 5.80
C LYS A 418 27.50 -16.13 6.26
N GLU A 419 27.77 -15.75 7.51
CA GLU A 419 29.12 -15.81 8.10
C GLU A 419 29.66 -17.25 8.14
N GLN A 420 28.83 -18.23 8.49
CA GLN A 420 29.21 -19.65 8.44
C GLN A 420 29.56 -20.10 7.01
N LEU A 421 28.80 -19.63 6.01
CA LEU A 421 29.08 -19.91 4.60
C LEU A 421 30.41 -19.26 4.16
N ILE A 422 30.69 -18.03 4.57
CA ILE A 422 31.97 -17.36 4.29
C ILE A 422 33.15 -18.11 4.92
N ALA A 423 32.99 -18.54 6.18
CA ALA A 423 34.07 -19.18 6.95
C ALA A 423 34.37 -20.62 6.50
N LYS A 424 33.34 -21.39 6.11
CA LYS A 424 33.47 -22.81 5.75
C LYS A 424 33.47 -23.06 4.24
N GLY A 425 33.07 -22.08 3.44
CA GLY A 425 32.98 -22.22 2.00
C GLY A 425 34.33 -22.13 1.31
N GLU A 426 34.52 -22.95 0.29
CA GLU A 426 35.70 -22.91 -0.55
C GLU A 426 35.68 -21.70 -1.49
N ALA A 427 36.82 -21.04 -1.66
CA ALA A 427 36.95 -19.91 -2.57
C ALA A 427 37.01 -20.38 -4.03
N ILE A 428 36.12 -19.85 -4.87
CA ILE A 428 36.15 -20.02 -6.32
C ILE A 428 36.03 -18.66 -7.01
N PHE A 429 36.59 -18.55 -8.21
CA PHE A 429 36.48 -17.35 -9.05
C PHE A 429 35.64 -17.66 -10.28
N VAL A 430 34.67 -16.82 -10.60
CA VAL A 430 33.83 -16.99 -11.81
C VAL A 430 34.05 -15.79 -12.71
N ALA A 431 34.43 -16.07 -13.97
CA ALA A 431 34.68 -15.03 -14.96
C ALA A 431 33.41 -14.26 -15.31
N LEU A 432 33.54 -12.94 -15.44
CA LEU A 432 32.48 -12.04 -15.84
C LEU A 432 32.52 -11.81 -17.35
N GLU A 433 31.35 -11.74 -17.98
CA GLU A 433 31.24 -11.18 -19.32
C GLU A 433 31.33 -9.64 -19.26
N PRO A 434 31.80 -8.97 -20.32
CA PRO A 434 31.74 -7.52 -20.42
C PRO A 434 30.27 -7.07 -20.38
N VAL A 435 29.85 -6.54 -19.22
CA VAL A 435 28.51 -5.96 -19.05
C VAL A 435 28.68 -4.50 -18.72
N ASP A 436 27.94 -3.66 -19.44
CA ASP A 436 27.92 -2.22 -19.25
C ASP A 436 27.47 -1.89 -17.81
N PRO A 437 28.32 -1.27 -16.98
CA PRO A 437 27.98 -0.98 -15.59
C PRO A 437 27.04 0.21 -15.59
N ARG A 438 25.71 0.00 -15.60
CA ARG A 438 24.77 1.08 -15.25
C ARG A 438 23.39 0.60 -14.82
N SER A 439 23.05 0.97 -13.59
CA SER A 439 21.82 1.71 -13.33
C SER A 439 22.11 2.73 -12.23
N LEU A 440 22.08 4.01 -12.59
CA LEU A 440 22.13 5.15 -11.68
C LEU A 440 20.96 5.17 -10.66
N MET A 441 20.01 4.23 -10.77
CA MET A 441 18.69 4.37 -10.18
C MET A 441 18.51 3.70 -8.80
N GLN A 442 19.42 2.86 -8.31
CA GLN A 442 19.21 2.13 -7.04
C GLN A 442 20.41 2.21 -6.07
N GLY A 443 21.29 3.19 -6.31
CA GLY A 443 22.65 3.20 -5.79
C GLY A 443 23.63 2.68 -6.84
N ASP A 444 24.92 2.93 -6.63
CA ASP A 444 25.97 2.45 -7.52
C ASP A 444 26.08 0.92 -7.41
N TYR A 445 25.68 0.22 -8.46
CA TYR A 445 25.87 -1.22 -8.58
C TYR A 445 26.35 -1.59 -9.99
N MET A 446 27.11 -2.67 -10.06
CA MET A 446 27.57 -3.26 -11.31
C MET A 446 26.71 -4.48 -11.60
N ARG A 447 26.06 -4.49 -12.77
CA ARG A 447 25.35 -5.67 -13.24
C ARG A 447 26.37 -6.75 -13.58
N LEU A 448 26.13 -7.95 -13.08
CA LEU A 448 27.00 -9.11 -13.28
C LEU A 448 26.36 -10.04 -14.30
N ASN A 449 27.14 -10.45 -15.29
CA ASN A 449 26.84 -11.63 -16.09
C ASN A 449 28.05 -12.55 -16.05
N PHE A 450 27.82 -13.83 -15.81
CA PHE A 450 28.90 -14.81 -15.67
C PHE A 450 29.03 -15.62 -16.96
N VAL A 451 30.28 -15.85 -17.37
CA VAL A 451 30.59 -16.56 -18.61
C VAL A 451 29.93 -17.95 -18.62
N ASN A 452 29.33 -18.33 -19.75
CA ASN A 452 28.66 -19.62 -20.00
C ASN A 452 27.37 -19.89 -19.20
N LEU A 453 26.97 -19.00 -18.28
CA LEU A 453 25.74 -19.19 -17.50
C LEU A 453 24.47 -19.04 -18.36
N GLY A 454 24.49 -18.11 -19.33
CA GLY A 454 23.36 -17.87 -20.24
C GLY A 454 23.00 -19.10 -21.08
N VAL A 455 24.01 -19.83 -21.56
CA VAL A 455 23.83 -21.06 -22.37
C VAL A 455 23.27 -22.21 -21.52
N LEU A 456 23.68 -22.33 -20.27
CA LEU A 456 23.20 -23.37 -19.37
C LEU A 456 21.77 -23.08 -18.87
N SER A 457 21.42 -21.80 -18.72
CA SER A 457 20.10 -21.37 -18.25
C SER A 457 18.96 -21.65 -19.23
N THR A 458 19.25 -21.81 -20.52
CA THR A 458 18.28 -22.12 -21.59
C THR A 458 18.15 -23.61 -21.88
N LEU A 459 18.89 -24.47 -21.16
CA LEU A 459 18.74 -25.91 -21.30
C LEU A 459 17.40 -26.35 -20.71
N ALA A 460 16.65 -27.14 -21.48
CA ALA A 460 15.32 -27.63 -21.09
C ALA A 460 15.31 -28.43 -19.76
N SER A 461 16.46 -28.97 -19.34
CA SER A 461 16.62 -29.65 -18.05
C SER A 461 16.65 -28.69 -16.86
N VAL A 462 17.12 -27.45 -17.05
CA VAL A 462 17.16 -26.39 -16.05
C VAL A 462 15.80 -25.69 -15.94
N GLU A 463 15.12 -25.45 -17.07
CA GLU A 463 13.79 -24.83 -17.09
C GLU A 463 12.68 -25.70 -16.49
N ARG A 464 12.80 -27.04 -16.59
CA ARG A 464 11.77 -27.98 -16.10
C ARG A 464 12.03 -28.53 -14.70
N ALA A 465 13.10 -28.09 -14.03
CA ALA A 465 13.45 -28.60 -12.71
C ALA A 465 12.41 -28.18 -11.65
N PRO A 466 11.82 -29.10 -10.87
CA PRO A 466 10.92 -28.78 -9.76
C PRO A 466 11.74 -28.30 -8.56
N GLY A 467 12.36 -27.13 -8.66
CA GLY A 467 13.22 -26.57 -7.62
C GLY A 467 14.32 -25.67 -8.18
N ARG A 468 15.29 -25.32 -7.33
CA ARG A 468 16.48 -24.58 -7.77
C ARG A 468 17.46 -25.57 -8.42
N PRO A 469 17.79 -25.40 -9.72
CA PRO A 469 18.64 -26.32 -10.44
C PRO A 469 20.09 -26.21 -9.96
N LEU A 470 20.75 -27.36 -9.88
CA LEU A 470 22.17 -27.48 -9.56
C LEU A 470 22.97 -27.65 -10.86
N VAL A 471 24.15 -27.06 -10.92
CA VAL A 471 25.09 -27.18 -12.04
C VAL A 471 26.40 -27.76 -11.51
N VAL A 472 26.98 -28.67 -12.29
CA VAL A 472 28.32 -29.20 -12.01
C VAL A 472 29.36 -28.25 -12.58
N ALA A 473 30.29 -27.83 -11.73
CA ALA A 473 31.43 -27.00 -12.11
C ALA A 473 32.75 -27.67 -11.71
N ARG A 474 33.82 -27.34 -12.43
CA ARG A 474 35.19 -27.78 -12.13
C ARG A 474 36.09 -26.58 -11.90
N ARG A 475 37.01 -26.71 -10.96
CA ARG A 475 37.99 -25.68 -10.63
C ARG A 475 39.28 -25.90 -11.42
N ASP A 476 39.77 -24.86 -12.09
CA ASP A 476 41.09 -24.86 -12.74
C ASP A 476 42.24 -24.67 -11.71
N ALA A 477 43.49 -24.79 -12.16
CA ALA A 477 44.67 -24.61 -11.31
C ALA A 477 44.82 -23.20 -10.71
N ARG A 478 44.15 -22.19 -11.28
CA ARG A 478 44.14 -20.79 -10.81
C ARG A 478 42.95 -20.52 -9.87
N GLY A 479 42.05 -21.49 -9.68
CA GLY A 479 40.85 -21.35 -8.87
C GLY A 479 39.63 -20.78 -9.60
N VAL A 480 39.69 -20.67 -10.92
CA VAL A 480 38.57 -20.27 -11.77
C VAL A 480 37.63 -21.46 -11.99
N ALA A 481 36.34 -21.24 -11.79
CA ALA A 481 35.31 -22.24 -12.00
C ALA A 481 34.85 -22.24 -13.46
N GLU A 482 34.88 -23.42 -14.07
CA GLU A 482 34.33 -23.70 -15.38
C GLU A 482 33.01 -24.48 -15.20
N LEU A 483 31.90 -23.92 -15.67
CA LEU A 483 30.59 -24.58 -15.61
C LEU A 483 30.49 -25.62 -16.73
N LEU A 484 30.17 -26.86 -16.36
CA LEU A 484 30.21 -27.99 -17.28
C LEU A 484 28.82 -28.40 -17.77
N ARG A 485 27.92 -28.75 -16.85
CA ARG A 485 26.63 -29.38 -17.18
C ARG A 485 25.59 -29.27 -16.08
N PRO A 486 24.27 -29.29 -16.39
CA PRO A 486 23.22 -29.40 -15.39
C PRO A 486 23.34 -30.72 -14.61
N TYR A 487 23.12 -30.67 -13.29
CA TYR A 487 23.22 -31.85 -12.43
C TYR A 487 21.97 -32.74 -12.57
N THR A 488 22.17 -33.98 -13.00
CA THR A 488 21.12 -35.01 -13.13
C THR A 488 21.35 -36.20 -12.20
N ASN A 489 21.69 -35.93 -10.94
CA ASN A 489 21.84 -36.93 -9.86
C ASN A 489 22.92 -37.99 -10.10
N GLU A 490 23.99 -37.61 -10.80
CA GLU A 490 25.15 -38.44 -11.11
C GLU A 490 26.27 -38.30 -10.06
N ALA A 491 27.23 -39.23 -10.06
CA ALA A 491 28.41 -39.14 -9.19
C ALA A 491 29.40 -38.09 -9.73
N LEU A 492 29.87 -37.20 -8.85
CA LEU A 492 30.83 -36.15 -9.19
C LEU A 492 32.22 -36.75 -9.44
N ALA A 493 32.89 -36.32 -10.51
CA ALA A 493 34.28 -36.69 -10.74
C ALA A 493 35.24 -35.95 -9.79
N PRO A 494 36.48 -36.43 -9.58
CA PRO A 494 37.45 -35.74 -8.75
C PRO A 494 37.67 -34.28 -9.21
N GLY A 495 37.49 -33.32 -8.30
CA GLY A 495 37.61 -31.89 -8.60
C GLY A 495 36.34 -31.23 -9.17
N GLU A 496 35.23 -31.97 -9.28
CA GLU A 496 33.90 -31.42 -9.59
C GLU A 496 33.14 -31.07 -8.30
N PHE A 497 32.39 -29.96 -8.34
CA PHE A 497 31.54 -29.50 -7.25
C PHE A 497 30.21 -28.95 -7.79
N LEU A 498 29.25 -28.75 -6.89
CA LEU A 498 27.90 -28.30 -7.24
C LEU A 498 27.76 -26.78 -7.04
N LEU A 499 26.93 -26.17 -7.87
CA LEU A 499 26.51 -24.77 -7.77
C LEU A 499 24.99 -24.68 -7.89
N GLU A 500 24.34 -24.13 -6.87
CA GLU A 500 22.90 -23.87 -6.86
C GLU A 500 22.59 -22.57 -7.62
N LEU A 501 21.69 -22.65 -8.61
CA LEU A 501 21.20 -21.48 -9.35
C LEU A 501 19.97 -20.87 -8.65
N THR A 502 19.91 -19.54 -8.65
CA THR A 502 18.79 -18.79 -8.06
C THR A 502 17.94 -18.17 -9.18
N PRO A 503 16.60 -18.25 -9.10
CA PRO A 503 15.75 -17.64 -10.12
C PRO A 503 15.70 -16.12 -9.91
N LYS A 504 15.92 -15.35 -11.00
CA LYS A 504 15.87 -13.89 -10.97
C LYS A 504 15.38 -13.33 -12.31
N ASN A 505 14.28 -12.56 -12.27
CA ASN A 505 13.66 -11.92 -13.44
C ASN A 505 13.40 -12.88 -14.62
N GLY A 506 12.97 -14.12 -14.34
CA GLY A 506 12.71 -15.15 -15.37
C GLY A 506 13.95 -15.89 -15.87
N ASN A 507 15.15 -15.52 -15.43
CA ASN A 507 16.41 -16.19 -15.77
C ASN A 507 17.04 -16.88 -14.54
N TRP A 508 17.97 -17.80 -14.78
CA TRP A 508 18.76 -18.43 -13.73
C TRP A 508 20.12 -17.73 -13.58
N VAL A 509 20.46 -17.33 -12.36
CA VAL A 509 21.71 -16.62 -12.05
C VAL A 509 22.48 -17.32 -10.93
N LEU A 510 23.79 -17.11 -10.92
CA LEU A 510 24.66 -17.64 -9.87
C LEU A 510 24.65 -16.69 -8.67
N VAL A 511 23.81 -16.99 -7.67
CA VAL A 511 23.59 -16.22 -6.43
C VAL A 511 23.00 -14.82 -6.64
N SER A 512 23.63 -13.96 -7.44
CA SER A 512 23.24 -12.58 -7.71
C SER A 512 23.62 -12.16 -9.14
N ASP A 513 22.84 -11.24 -9.72
CA ASP A 513 23.10 -10.55 -10.99
C ASP A 513 23.66 -9.13 -10.79
N ALA A 514 24.01 -8.77 -9.55
CA ALA A 514 24.46 -7.42 -9.19
C ALA A 514 25.47 -7.44 -8.04
N TRP A 515 26.46 -6.55 -8.12
CA TRP A 515 27.39 -6.19 -7.05
C TRP A 515 27.11 -4.75 -6.60
N PHE A 516 26.71 -4.57 -5.35
CA PHE A 516 26.40 -3.25 -4.77
C PHE A 516 27.64 -2.68 -4.09
N PHE A 517 27.95 -1.40 -4.36
CA PHE A 517 29.08 -0.70 -3.76
C PHE A 517 28.69 0.72 -3.38
N LYS A 518 29.60 1.39 -2.65
CA LYS A 518 29.38 2.77 -2.22
C LYS A 518 29.36 3.70 -3.44
N GLU A 519 28.41 4.63 -3.44
CA GLU A 519 28.34 5.69 -4.46
C GLU A 519 29.69 6.41 -4.60
N GLY A 520 30.17 6.53 -5.85
CA GLY A 520 31.45 7.13 -6.21
C GLY A 520 32.60 6.13 -6.39
N GLU A 521 32.43 4.85 -6.07
CA GLU A 521 33.46 3.81 -6.27
C GLU A 521 33.34 3.08 -7.63
N ALA A 522 32.47 3.52 -8.53
CA ALA A 522 32.22 2.85 -9.81
C ALA A 522 33.50 2.55 -10.62
N ALA A 523 34.38 3.55 -10.76
CA ALA A 523 35.64 3.41 -11.52
C ALA A 523 36.61 2.37 -10.94
N ARG A 524 36.47 2.04 -9.64
CA ARG A 524 37.24 0.97 -8.99
C ARG A 524 36.71 -0.40 -9.42
N TRP A 525 35.39 -0.57 -9.37
CA TRP A 525 34.73 -1.85 -9.61
C TRP A 525 34.57 -2.18 -11.10
N GLU A 526 34.59 -1.18 -12.00
CA GLU A 526 34.57 -1.35 -13.46
C GLU A 526 35.76 -2.21 -13.99
N LYS A 527 36.85 -2.26 -13.24
CA LYS A 527 38.03 -3.08 -13.56
C LYS A 527 37.85 -4.57 -13.23
N ALA A 528 36.73 -4.96 -12.61
CA ALA A 528 36.48 -6.35 -12.24
C ALA A 528 36.39 -7.24 -13.48
N ARG A 529 36.99 -8.43 -13.37
CA ARG A 529 36.93 -9.50 -14.38
C ARG A 529 36.43 -10.82 -13.79
N TYR A 530 36.48 -10.98 -12.47
CA TYR A 530 36.00 -12.18 -11.79
C TYR A 530 35.17 -11.83 -10.55
N GLY A 531 34.13 -12.62 -10.26
CA GLY A 531 33.47 -12.66 -8.96
C GLY A 531 34.11 -13.72 -8.06
N GLU A 532 34.43 -13.37 -6.81
CA GLU A 532 34.88 -14.31 -5.79
C GLU A 532 33.66 -14.88 -5.03
N PHE A 533 33.50 -16.19 -5.07
CA PHE A 533 32.43 -16.89 -4.37
C PHE A 533 32.98 -17.81 -3.28
N ARG A 534 32.18 -17.99 -2.24
CA ARG A 534 32.33 -19.04 -1.23
C ARG A 534 31.27 -20.10 -1.46
N VAL A 535 31.68 -21.35 -1.63
CA VAL A 535 30.77 -22.46 -1.97
C VAL A 535 30.86 -23.55 -0.92
N LEU A 536 29.70 -24.00 -0.45
CA LEU A 536 29.57 -25.13 0.45
C LEU A 536 29.43 -26.45 -0.33
N PRO A 537 29.72 -27.62 0.29
CA PRO A 537 29.55 -28.92 -0.37
C PRO A 537 28.13 -29.23 -0.86
N ASP A 538 27.13 -28.54 -0.30
CA ASP A 538 25.72 -28.66 -0.70
C ASP A 538 25.36 -27.83 -1.95
N GLY A 539 26.32 -27.09 -2.50
CA GLY A 539 26.16 -26.24 -3.68
C GLY A 539 25.71 -24.81 -3.39
N ARG A 540 25.42 -24.46 -2.13
CA ARG A 540 25.12 -23.07 -1.76
C ARG A 540 26.34 -22.20 -1.92
N ALA A 541 26.17 -21.10 -2.63
CA ALA A 541 27.23 -20.15 -2.92
C ALA A 541 26.88 -18.74 -2.41
N LEU A 542 27.92 -17.95 -2.10
CA LEU A 542 27.80 -16.53 -1.76
C LEU A 542 28.89 -15.73 -2.47
N LEU A 543 28.50 -14.69 -3.19
CA LEU A 543 29.44 -13.71 -3.75
C LEU A 543 29.99 -12.83 -2.62
N VAL A 544 31.31 -12.87 -2.41
CA VAL A 544 31.98 -12.15 -1.31
C VAL A 544 32.86 -10.99 -1.77
N GLY A 545 33.23 -10.94 -3.05
CA GLY A 545 34.08 -9.88 -3.59
C GLY A 545 34.22 -9.92 -5.10
N MET A 546 34.87 -8.90 -5.65
CA MET A 546 35.23 -8.82 -7.08
C MET A 546 36.75 -8.75 -7.22
N ARG A 547 37.28 -9.36 -8.27
CA ARG A 547 38.72 -9.44 -8.57
C ARG A 547 39.06 -8.87 -9.95
N GLY A 548 40.25 -8.30 -10.06
CA GLY A 548 40.82 -7.80 -11.32
C GLY A 548 41.31 -8.93 -12.25
N GLU A 549 41.98 -8.56 -13.34
CA GLU A 549 42.46 -9.49 -14.37
C GLU A 549 43.45 -10.54 -13.83
N ASP A 550 44.33 -10.16 -12.89
CA ASP A 550 45.32 -11.05 -12.25
C ASP A 550 44.81 -11.66 -10.93
N LEU A 551 43.49 -11.71 -10.73
CA LEU A 551 42.84 -12.18 -9.48
C LEU A 551 43.16 -11.35 -8.22
N GLN A 552 43.74 -10.14 -8.38
CA GLN A 552 43.95 -9.20 -7.28
C GLN A 552 42.61 -8.67 -6.73
N ALA A 553 42.56 -8.44 -5.42
CA ALA A 553 41.41 -7.77 -4.80
C ALA A 553 41.32 -6.34 -5.33
N LEU A 554 40.11 -5.92 -5.72
CA LEU A 554 39.85 -4.54 -6.13
C LEU A 554 39.49 -3.66 -4.97
#